data_AF-A0A814KVK4-F1
#
_entry.id   AF-A0A814KVK4-F1
#
_cell.length_a   1.000
_cell.length_b   1.000
_cell.length_c   1.000
_cell.angle_alpha   90.00
_cell.angle_beta   90.00
_cell.angle_gamma   90.00
#
_symmetry.space_group_name_H-M   'P 1'
#
loop_
_entity.id
_entity.type
_entity.pdbx_description
1 polymer ?
#
loop_
_entity_poly.entity_id
_entity_poly.type
_entity_poly.pdbx_seq_one_letter_code
_entity_poly.pdbx_strand_id
1 'polypeptide(L)'
;MPKRLLQLCSYHSWWSEFVKECFQQIVRNYIESNSALNTGILCYEPIDFEEFHKQIKIDLNLKIAFKKLMHCLNYQYFTFTLRSRKGAFTSVMRAKRRHK
;
A
#
# COMPACT_ATOMS: atom_id res chain seq x y z
N MET A 1 8.35 34.84 14.58
CA MET A 1 8.79 33.51 14.11
C MET A 1 9.13 33.59 12.63
N PRO A 2 10.41 33.71 12.24
CA PRO A 2 10.74 34.26 10.93
C PRO A 2 10.88 33.16 9.89
N LYS A 3 9.97 33.19 8.90
CA LYS A 3 10.06 33.07 7.42
C LYS A 3 11.32 32.49 6.71
N ARG A 4 12.34 31.96 7.40
CA ARG A 4 13.60 31.44 6.84
C ARG A 4 13.63 29.93 6.61
N LEU A 5 12.66 29.17 7.12
CA LEU A 5 12.57 27.73 6.85
C LEU A 5 12.05 27.40 5.44
N LEU A 6 11.48 28.38 4.71
CA LEU A 6 11.00 28.20 3.34
C LEU A 6 12.08 28.44 2.27
N GLN A 7 13.29 28.86 2.65
CA GLN A 7 14.41 29.10 1.72
C GLN A 7 15.36 27.90 1.56
N LEU A 8 15.13 26.79 2.27
CA LEU A 8 15.85 25.53 2.07
C LEU A 8 15.16 24.59 1.06
N CYS A 9 14.05 25.03 0.46
CA CYS A 9 13.22 24.22 -0.45
C CYS A 9 13.73 24.16 -1.90
N SER A 10 14.91 24.70 -2.20
CA SER A 10 15.51 24.71 -3.55
C SER A 10 16.64 23.70 -3.77
N TYR A 11 16.80 22.69 -2.90
CA TYR A 11 17.82 21.65 -3.07
C TYR A 11 17.19 20.25 -3.29
N HIS A 12 17.07 19.94 -4.58
CA HIS A 12 17.35 18.67 -5.26
C HIS A 12 17.20 17.31 -4.52
N SER A 13 16.40 16.43 -5.15
CA SER A 13 16.25 14.96 -5.03
C SER A 13 15.87 14.31 -3.70
N TRP A 14 16.30 14.82 -2.54
CA TRP A 14 16.08 14.15 -1.25
C TRP A 14 14.65 14.23 -0.72
N TRP A 15 13.88 15.23 -1.14
CA TRP A 15 12.47 15.37 -0.75
C TRP A 15 11.61 14.19 -1.20
N SER A 16 11.94 13.55 -2.32
CA SER A 16 11.17 12.39 -2.79
C SER A 16 11.43 11.13 -1.96
N GLU A 17 12.66 10.96 -1.47
CA GLU A 17 13.05 9.84 -0.61
C GLU A 17 12.48 10.04 0.80
N PHE A 18 12.66 11.23 1.35
CA PHE A 18 12.17 11.57 2.70
C PHE A 18 10.65 11.43 2.81
N VAL A 19 9.89 11.88 1.81
CA VAL A 19 8.43 11.72 1.80
C VAL A 19 8.03 10.25 1.67
N LYS A 20 8.81 9.41 0.97
CA LYS A 20 8.57 7.95 0.92
C LYS A 20 8.85 7.31 2.28
N GLU A 21 9.94 7.66 2.95
CA GLU A 21 10.30 7.15 4.27
C GLU A 21 9.27 7.55 5.33
N CYS A 22 8.86 8.82 5.36
CA CYS A 22 7.79 9.28 6.24
C CYS A 22 6.48 8.51 5.97
N PHE A 23 6.15 8.29 4.70
CA PHE A 23 4.96 7.53 4.32
C PHE A 23 5.03 6.06 4.78
N GLN A 24 6.18 5.42 4.57
CA GLN A 24 6.45 4.06 5.06
C GLN A 24 6.31 3.97 6.58
N GLN A 25 6.86 4.95 7.30
CA GLN A 25 6.78 4.99 8.75
C GLN A 25 5.34 5.19 9.24
N ILE A 26 4.54 6.04 8.58
CA ILE A 26 3.12 6.23 8.91
C ILE A 26 2.35 4.92 8.73
N VAL A 27 2.53 4.22 7.61
CA VAL A 27 1.87 2.94 7.35
C VAL A 27 2.28 1.90 8.38
N ARG A 28 3.57 1.84 8.72
CA ARG A 28 4.08 0.92 9.74
C ARG A 28 3.53 1.21 11.13
N ASN A 29 3.54 2.48 11.55
CA ASN A 29 2.99 2.89 12.84
C ASN A 29 1.49 2.60 12.93
N TYR A 30 0.75 2.74 11.83
CA TYR A 30 -0.67 2.39 11.77
C TYR A 30 -0.89 0.88 11.93
N ILE A 31 -0.06 0.06 11.29
CA ILE A 31 -0.10 -1.40 11.47
C ILE A 31 0.20 -1.77 12.93
N GLU A 32 1.27 -1.21 13.49
CA GLU A 32 1.71 -1.52 14.86
C GLU A 32 0.73 -1.02 15.92
N SER A 33 0.01 0.08 15.68
CA SER A 33 -1.02 0.59 16.59
C SER A 33 -2.31 -0.24 16.58
N ASN A 34 -2.58 -0.97 15.49
CA ASN A 34 -3.70 -1.89 15.39
C ASN A 34 -3.27 -3.30 15.83
N SER A 35 -3.52 -3.64 17.10
CA SER A 35 -3.02 -4.90 17.69
C SER A 35 -3.50 -6.16 16.95
N ALA A 36 -4.75 -6.16 16.47
CA ALA A 36 -5.31 -7.29 15.73
C ALA A 36 -4.59 -7.48 14.38
N LEU A 37 -4.41 -6.38 13.65
CA LEU A 37 -3.70 -6.40 12.37
C LEU A 37 -2.22 -6.78 12.54
N ASN A 38 -1.55 -6.20 13.53
CA ASN A 38 -0.15 -6.50 13.82
C ASN A 38 0.05 -7.97 14.19
N THR A 39 -0.84 -8.52 15.04
CA THR A 39 -0.80 -9.93 15.42
C THR A 39 -1.04 -10.84 14.22
N GLY A 40 -2.02 -10.54 13.37
CA GLY A 40 -2.25 -11.30 12.13
C GLY A 40 -1.03 -11.32 11.22
N ILE A 41 -0.37 -10.17 11.03
CA ILE A 41 0.86 -10.06 10.24
C ILE A 41 2.00 -10.88 10.85
N LEU A 42 2.19 -10.83 12.17
CA LEU A 42 3.19 -11.66 12.86
C LEU A 42 2.89 -13.16 12.73
N CYS A 43 1.62 -13.52 12.59
CA CYS A 43 1.16 -14.88 12.30
C CYS A 43 1.19 -15.22 10.79
N TYR A 44 1.83 -14.39 9.96
CA TYR A 44 1.91 -14.55 8.50
C TYR A 44 0.55 -14.53 7.78
N GLU A 45 -0.48 -13.96 8.40
CA GLU A 45 -1.77 -13.79 7.74
C GLU A 45 -1.68 -12.70 6.67
N PRO A 46 -2.17 -12.96 5.45
CA PRO A 46 -2.13 -11.96 4.39
C PRO A 46 -3.16 -10.86 4.64
N ILE A 47 -2.73 -9.60 4.51
CA ILE A 47 -3.59 -8.42 4.63
C ILE A 47 -4.56 -8.37 3.43
N ASP A 48 -5.86 -8.16 3.65
CA ASP A 48 -6.77 -7.80 2.54
C ASP A 48 -6.47 -6.36 2.10
N PHE A 49 -5.85 -6.22 0.93
CA PHE A 49 -5.37 -4.93 0.46
C PHE A 49 -6.48 -3.91 0.25
N GLU A 50 -7.63 -4.34 -0.26
CA GLU A 50 -8.73 -3.42 -0.58
C GLU A 50 -9.37 -2.87 0.70
N GLU A 51 -9.53 -3.74 1.70
CA GLU A 51 -10.07 -3.34 2.99
C GLU A 51 -9.07 -2.44 3.74
N PHE A 52 -7.80 -2.82 3.77
CA PHE A 52 -6.74 -2.02 4.36
C PHE A 52 -6.60 -0.64 3.71
N HIS A 53 -6.72 -0.54 2.38
CA HIS A 53 -6.68 0.74 1.66
C HIS A 53 -7.86 1.66 2.04
N LYS A 54 -9.04 1.09 2.29
CA LYS A 54 -10.21 1.87 2.76
C LYS A 54 -10.01 2.33 4.20
N GLN A 55 -9.57 1.45 5.08
CA GLN A 55 -9.34 1.75 6.50
C GLN A 55 -8.33 2.89 6.66
N ILE A 56 -7.17 2.80 6.00
CA ILE A 56 -6.16 3.87 6.03
C ILE A 56 -6.72 5.22 5.53
N LYS A 57 -7.53 5.20 4.47
CA LYS A 57 -8.12 6.44 3.94
C LYS A 57 -9.07 7.10 4.93
N ILE A 58 -9.83 6.30 5.66
CA ILE A 58 -10.82 6.76 6.64
C ILE A 58 -10.09 7.23 7.91
N ASP A 59 -9.25 6.37 8.49
CA ASP A 59 -8.64 6.58 9.80
C ASP A 59 -7.58 7.67 9.79
N LEU A 60 -6.78 7.76 8.71
CA LEU A 60 -5.71 8.76 8.60
C LEU A 60 -6.13 9.97 7.76
N ASN A 61 -7.35 10.00 7.22
CA ASN A 61 -7.84 11.02 6.29
C ASN A 61 -6.86 11.30 5.13
N LEU A 62 -6.15 10.26 4.67
CA LEU A 62 -5.08 10.36 3.67
C LEU A 62 -5.56 9.90 2.30
N LYS A 63 -5.48 10.79 1.30
CA LYS A 63 -5.77 10.44 -0.10
C LYS A 63 -4.58 9.76 -0.77
N ILE A 64 -4.45 8.44 -0.55
CA ILE A 64 -3.35 7.64 -1.11
C ILE A 64 -3.79 6.89 -2.36
N ALA A 65 -2.95 6.92 -3.39
CA ALA A 65 -3.13 6.13 -4.60
C ALA A 65 -2.87 4.63 -4.32
N PHE A 66 -3.73 3.77 -4.88
CA PHE A 66 -3.67 2.31 -4.72
C PHE A 66 -2.26 1.74 -4.99
N LYS A 67 -1.64 2.13 -6.11
CA LYS A 67 -0.29 1.68 -6.49
C LYS A 67 0.80 2.09 -5.49
N LYS A 68 0.67 3.27 -4.86
CA LYS A 68 1.67 3.77 -3.90
C LYS A 68 1.62 2.98 -2.60
N LEU A 69 0.43 2.69 -2.09
CA LEU A 69 0.26 1.84 -0.90
C LEU A 69 0.76 0.42 -1.17
N MET A 70 0.45 -0.13 -2.34
CA MET A 70 0.93 -1.45 -2.75
C MET A 70 2.45 -1.53 -2.80
N HIS A 71 3.10 -0.51 -3.38
CA HIS A 71 4.57 -0.43 -3.40
C HIS A 71 5.16 -0.31 -1.99
N CYS A 72 4.50 0.45 -1.09
CA CYS A 72 4.91 0.58 0.30
C CYS A 72 4.86 -0.77 1.05
N LEU A 73 3.76 -1.51 0.93
CA LEU A 73 3.62 -2.82 1.56
C LEU A 73 4.65 -3.82 1.03
N ASN A 74 4.87 -3.84 -0.29
CA ASN A 74 5.89 -4.67 -0.91
C ASN A 74 7.31 -4.34 -0.41
N TYR A 75 7.64 -3.05 -0.27
CA TYR A 75 8.94 -2.62 0.24
C TYR A 75 9.17 -3.02 1.70
N GLN A 76 8.10 -3.05 2.49
CA GLN A 76 8.11 -3.47 3.90
C GLN A 76 7.92 -4.97 4.10
N TYR A 77 7.92 -5.76 3.00
CA TYR A 77 7.75 -7.21 3.01
C TYR A 77 6.45 -7.70 3.66
N PHE A 78 5.38 -6.89 3.62
CA PHE A 78 4.07 -7.33 4.06
C PHE A 78 3.38 -8.17 3.00
N THR A 79 2.88 -9.34 3.40
CA THR A 79 2.05 -10.19 2.55
C THR A 79 0.64 -9.62 2.48
N PHE A 80 0.10 -9.46 1.27
CA PHE A 80 -1.27 -9.01 1.07
C PHE A 80 -1.96 -9.79 -0.06
N THR A 81 -3.29 -9.87 0.04
CA THR A 81 -4.15 -10.42 -1.00
C THR A 81 -4.81 -9.28 -1.76
N LEU A 82 -4.81 -9.40 -3.09
CA LEU A 82 -5.64 -8.59 -3.96
C LEU A 82 -6.85 -9.45 -4.30
N ARG A 83 -8.05 -8.92 -4.07
CA ARG A 83 -9.27 -9.56 -4.58
C ARG A 83 -9.15 -9.55 -6.10
N SER A 84 -8.82 -10.70 -6.68
CA SER A 84 -8.91 -10.88 -8.12
C SER A 84 -10.36 -10.56 -8.48
N ARG A 85 -10.57 -9.53 -9.30
CA ARG A 85 -11.84 -9.37 -10.01
C ARG A 85 -12.00 -10.61 -10.88
N LYS A 86 -12.55 -11.69 -10.31
CA LYS A 86 -12.97 -12.89 -11.04
C LYS A 86 -14.00 -12.42 -12.07
N GLY A 87 -13.52 -12.13 -13.28
CA GLY A 87 -14.37 -11.62 -14.35
C GLY A 87 -13.68 -11.24 -15.67
N ALA A 88 -12.35 -11.20 -15.79
CA ALA A 88 -11.74 -10.73 -17.05
C ALA A 88 -10.49 -11.46 -17.54
N PHE A 89 -10.00 -12.50 -16.88
CA PHE A 89 -8.87 -13.29 -17.42
C PHE A 89 -9.20 -14.78 -17.43
N THR A 90 -9.45 -15.28 -18.64
CA THR A 90 -9.41 -16.68 -19.09
C THR A 90 -10.68 -17.55 -19.04
N SER A 91 -11.79 -17.04 -19.59
CA SER A 91 -12.72 -17.88 -20.38
C SER A 91 -12.16 -18.27 -21.76
N VAL A 92 -10.95 -17.79 -22.11
CA VAL A 92 -10.35 -17.95 -23.45
C VAL A 92 -9.52 -19.25 -23.61
N MET A 93 -9.21 -19.97 -22.53
CA MET A 93 -8.40 -21.20 -22.61
C MET A 93 -9.21 -22.52 -22.72
N ARG A 94 -10.54 -22.48 -22.70
CA ARG A 94 -11.40 -23.69 -22.78
C ARG A 94 -12.19 -23.85 -24.08
N ALA A 95 -11.93 -23.03 -25.10
CA ALA A 95 -12.63 -23.06 -26.39
C ALA A 95 -11.81 -23.63 -27.57
N LYS A 96 -10.67 -24.30 -27.31
CA LYS A 96 -9.82 -24.85 -28.40
C LYS A 96 -9.33 -26.28 -28.18
N ARG A 97 -10.15 -27.14 -27.55
CA ARG A 97 -9.90 -28.59 -27.42
C ARG A 97 -11.13 -29.45 -27.77
N ARG A 98 -11.91 -29.04 -28.76
CA ARG A 98 -12.91 -29.87 -29.42
C ARG A 98 -12.93 -29.53 -30.90
N HIS A 99 -11.95 -30.03 -31.63
CA HIS A 99 -11.98 -30.29 -33.08
C HIS A 99 -10.59 -30.77 -33.51
N LYS A 100 -10.33 -32.06 -33.30
CA LYS A 100 -9.80 -33.00 -34.29
C LYS A 100 -9.75 -34.39 -33.67
#